data_AF-A0A9D6FFN3-F1
#
_entry.id   AF-A0A9D6FFN3-F1
#
_cell.length_a   1.000
_cell.length_b   1.000
_cell.length_c   1.000
_cell.angle_alpha   90.00
_cell.angle_beta   90.00
_cell.angle_gamma   90.00
#
_symmetry.space_group_name_H-M   'P 1'
#
loop_
_entity.id
_entity.type
_entity.pdbx_description
1 polymer ?
#
loop_
_entity_poly.entity_id
_entity_poly.type
_entity_poly.pdbx_seq_one_letter_code
_entity_poly.pdbx_strand_id
1 'polypeptide(L)'
;MTSYLYAHDIRIFDYARFVEPLRDQIRANAERVAQKAGIQIEFVRKTSFRKESRIQQVLIQRGSHPGLVQILSAMESCPTYQPWHDKKTQHPLPDAGQRVHDD
;
A
#
# COMPACT_ATOMS: atom_id res chain seq x y z
N MET A 1 11.88 9.40 -2.90
CA MET A 1 10.99 8.99 -4.01
C MET A 1 11.03 9.91 -5.23
N THR A 2 10.83 11.22 -5.08
CA THR A 2 10.63 12.15 -6.21
C THR A 2 11.83 12.27 -7.16
N SER A 3 13.05 12.20 -6.62
CA SER A 3 14.28 12.21 -7.41
C SER A 3 14.37 11.02 -8.37
N TYR A 4 13.92 9.84 -7.95
CA TYR A 4 13.87 8.66 -8.78
C TYR A 4 12.90 8.86 -9.96
N LEU A 5 11.70 9.38 -9.69
CA LEU A 5 10.71 9.62 -10.74
C LEU A 5 11.24 10.59 -11.80
N TYR A 6 11.85 11.70 -11.38
CA TYR A 6 12.45 12.67 -12.32
C TYR A 6 13.62 12.09 -13.11
N ALA A 7 14.47 11.27 -12.49
CA ALA A 7 15.56 10.60 -13.20
C ALA A 7 15.05 9.63 -14.28
N HIS A 8 13.80 9.18 -14.19
CA HIS A 8 13.16 8.26 -15.14
C HIS A 8 12.12 8.97 -16.03
N ASP A 9 12.10 10.31 -16.04
CA ASP A 9 11.14 11.13 -16.79
C ASP A 9 9.66 10.82 -16.48
N ILE A 10 9.39 10.39 -15.23
CA ILE A 10 8.04 10.12 -14.72
C ILE A 10 7.59 11.36 -13.95
N ARG A 11 6.46 11.94 -14.36
CA ARG A 11 5.85 13.06 -13.64
C ARG A 11 5.25 12.57 -12.33
N ILE A 12 5.30 13.39 -11.29
CA ILE A 12 4.71 13.08 -9.98
C ILE A 12 3.23 12.68 -10.12
N PHE A 13 2.48 13.36 -10.97
CA PHE A 13 1.06 13.07 -11.19
C PHE A 13 0.80 11.78 -12.00
N ASP A 14 1.81 11.27 -12.71
CA ASP A 14 1.74 9.98 -13.42
C ASP A 14 2.19 8.80 -12.55
N TYR A 15 2.64 9.06 -11.31
CA TYR A 15 3.12 8.04 -10.38
C TYR A 15 2.13 6.89 -10.20
N ALA A 16 0.83 7.18 -10.01
CA ALA A 16 -0.19 6.17 -9.81
C ALA A 16 -0.29 5.19 -10.98
N ARG A 17 -0.18 5.69 -12.22
CA ARG A 17 -0.20 4.87 -13.45
C ARG A 17 1.08 4.06 -13.59
N PHE A 18 2.22 4.64 -13.21
CA PHE A 18 3.50 3.96 -13.22
C PHE A 18 3.55 2.76 -12.24
N VAL A 19 3.04 2.94 -11.01
CA VAL A 19 3.11 1.87 -9.98
C VAL A 19 1.98 0.86 -10.06
N GLU A 20 0.90 1.15 -10.78
CA GLU A 20 -0.25 0.26 -10.97
C GLU A 20 0.13 -1.18 -11.35
N PRO A 21 0.90 -1.43 -12.44
CA PRO A 21 1.27 -2.80 -12.80
C PRO A 21 2.10 -3.51 -11.71
N LEU A 22 2.97 -2.77 -11.00
CA LEU A 22 3.79 -3.33 -9.92
C LEU A 22 2.93 -3.70 -8.70
N ARG A 23 1.99 -2.82 -8.34
CA ARG A 23 1.01 -3.06 -7.28
C ARG A 23 0.16 -4.29 -7.59
N ASP A 24 -0.30 -4.42 -8.83
CA ASP A 24 -1.15 -5.52 -9.24
C ASP A 24 -0.38 -6.85 -9.27
N GLN A 25 0.91 -6.83 -9.63
CA GLN A 25 1.81 -7.99 -9.49
C GLN A 25 1.96 -8.43 -8.02
N ILE A 26 2.17 -7.48 -7.09
CA ILE A 26 2.27 -7.78 -5.66
C ILE A 26 0.97 -8.39 -5.15
N ARG A 27 -0.18 -7.82 -5.54
CA ARG A 27 -1.51 -8.34 -5.18
C ARG A 27 -1.71 -9.76 -5.70
N ALA A 28 -1.48 -9.99 -6.98
CA ALA A 28 -1.64 -11.31 -7.59
C ALA A 28 -0.73 -12.36 -6.93
N ASN A 29 0.51 -11.99 -6.58
CA ASN A 29 1.41 -12.89 -5.88
C ASN A 29 0.93 -13.21 -4.46
N ALA A 30 0.45 -12.20 -3.72
CA ALA A 30 -0.12 -12.41 -2.38
C ALA A 30 -1.35 -13.33 -2.42
N GLU A 31 -2.25 -13.14 -3.39
CA GLU A 31 -3.41 -13.99 -3.62
C GLU A 31 -3.01 -15.43 -3.95
N ARG A 32 -2.03 -15.62 -4.84
CA ARG A 32 -1.51 -16.94 -5.19
C ARG A 32 -0.91 -17.65 -3.96
N VAL A 33 -0.17 -16.93 -3.12
CA VAL A 33 0.40 -17.47 -1.87
C VAL A 33 -0.71 -17.83 -0.89
N ALA A 34 -1.74 -16.98 -0.75
CA ALA A 34 -2.90 -17.23 0.10
C ALA A 34 -3.64 -18.51 -0.32
N GLN A 35 -3.92 -18.65 -1.62
CA GLN A 35 -4.58 -19.82 -2.20
C GLN A 35 -3.77 -21.10 -1.97
N LYS A 36 -2.45 -21.06 -2.23
CA LYS A 36 -1.57 -22.22 -2.01
C LYS A 36 -1.55 -22.66 -0.54
N ALA A 37 -1.65 -21.71 0.39
CA ALA A 37 -1.69 -21.97 1.82
C ALA A 37 -3.11 -22.27 2.36
N GLY A 38 -4.15 -22.15 1.52
CA GLY A 38 -5.55 -22.32 1.94
C GLY A 38 -6.04 -21.27 2.94
N ILE A 39 -5.43 -20.08 2.98
CA ILE A 39 -5.80 -18.99 3.91
C ILE A 39 -6.46 -17.83 3.18
N GLN A 40 -7.28 -17.07 3.90
CA GLN A 40 -7.91 -15.85 3.40
C GLN A 40 -7.05 -14.63 3.72
N ILE A 41 -7.00 -13.66 2.79
CA ILE A 41 -6.39 -12.35 3.04
C ILE A 41 -7.37 -11.49 3.85
N GLU A 42 -6.94 -10.99 5.00
CA GLU A 42 -7.77 -10.15 5.86
C GLU A 42 -7.48 -8.68 5.61
N PHE A 43 -8.52 -7.92 5.25
CA PHE A 43 -8.42 -6.48 5.03
C PHE A 43 -8.63 -5.68 6.33
N VAL A 44 -7.56 -5.05 6.81
CA VAL A 44 -7.53 -4.21 7.99
C VAL A 44 -7.94 -2.79 7.64
N ARG A 45 -9.05 -2.34 8.23
CA ARG A 45 -9.62 -0.99 8.01
C ARG A 45 -9.24 0.04 9.07
N LYS A 46 -8.82 -0.39 10.25
CA LYS A 46 -8.58 0.49 11.41
C LYS A 46 -7.08 0.71 11.61
N THR A 47 -6.69 1.95 11.86
CA THR A 47 -5.30 2.32 12.17
C THR A 47 -4.85 1.80 13.54
N SER A 48 -5.77 1.66 14.51
CA SER A 48 -5.49 1.10 15.83
C SER A 48 -5.38 -0.43 15.88
N PHE A 49 -5.31 -1.09 14.73
CA PHE A 49 -5.26 -2.54 14.64
C PHE A 49 -3.90 -3.10 15.10
N ARG A 50 -3.91 -3.95 16.12
CA ARG A 50 -2.70 -4.62 16.64
C ARG A 50 -2.52 -5.97 15.96
N LYS A 51 -1.54 -6.05 15.05
CA LYS A 51 -1.19 -7.26 14.29
C LYS A 51 -0.96 -8.47 15.22
N GLU A 52 -0.15 -8.29 16.27
CA GLU A 52 0.17 -9.37 17.22
C GLU A 52 -1.08 -9.99 17.84
N SER A 53 -2.00 -9.16 18.36
CA SER A 53 -3.24 -9.64 18.98
C SER A 53 -4.10 -10.43 17.99
N ARG A 54 -4.12 -10.03 16.71
CA ARG A 54 -4.85 -10.78 15.69
C ARG A 54 -4.20 -12.13 15.40
N ILE A 55 -2.87 -12.17 15.26
CA ILE A 55 -2.13 -13.40 15.01
C ILE A 55 -2.34 -14.40 16.17
N GLN A 56 -2.32 -13.93 17.41
CA GLN A 56 -2.61 -14.77 18.59
C GLN A 56 -4.00 -15.43 18.49
N GLN A 57 -5.03 -14.68 18.10
CA GLN A 57 -6.37 -15.24 17.91
C GLN A 57 -6.42 -16.31 16.81
N VAL A 58 -5.71 -16.09 15.71
CA VAL A 58 -5.61 -17.07 14.61
C VAL A 58 -4.87 -18.33 15.07
N LEU A 59 -3.79 -18.17 15.84
CA LEU A 59 -3.00 -19.27 16.42
C LEU A 59 -3.81 -20.10 17.42
N ILE A 60 -4.70 -19.49 18.22
CA ILE A 60 -5.60 -20.24 19.13
C ILE A 60 -6.52 -21.18 18.34
N GLN A 61 -7.03 -20.75 17.18
CA GLN A 61 -7.95 -21.54 16.37
C GLN A 61 -7.25 -22.65 15.58
N ARG A 62 -6.10 -22.34 14.98
CA ARG A 62 -5.38 -23.24 14.07
C ARG A 62 -4.33 -24.12 14.77
N GLY A 63 -3.86 -23.71 15.96
CA GLY A 63 -2.71 -24.30 16.65
C GLY A 63 -1.34 -23.78 16.16
N SER A 64 -0.26 -24.37 16.68
CA SER A 64 1.14 -23.93 16.46
C SER A 64 1.86 -24.65 15.32
N HIS A 65 1.12 -25.24 14.37
CA HIS A 65 1.72 -25.94 13.24
C HIS A 65 2.50 -24.97 12.34
N PRO A 66 3.66 -25.38 11.79
CA PRO A 66 4.50 -24.52 10.97
C PRO A 66 3.81 -24.14 9.66
N GLY A 67 4.12 -22.93 9.16
CA GLY A 67 3.64 -22.44 7.87
C GLY A 67 3.13 -21.01 7.94
N LEU A 68 2.57 -20.54 6.82
CA LEU A 68 2.02 -19.20 6.71
C LEU A 68 0.81 -19.03 7.66
N VAL A 69 0.85 -18.01 8.52
CA VAL A 69 -0.17 -17.83 9.56
C VAL A 69 -1.39 -17.08 9.06
N GLN A 70 -1.17 -15.89 8.53
CA GLN A 70 -2.20 -14.96 8.08
C GLN A 70 -1.58 -13.99 7.08
N ILE A 71 -2.34 -13.55 6.07
CA ILE A 71 -1.99 -12.39 5.25
C ILE A 71 -2.91 -11.25 5.65
N LEU A 72 -2.32 -10.09 5.94
CA LEU A 72 -3.03 -8.86 6.29
C LEU A 72 -2.81 -7.85 5.17
N SER A 73 -3.88 -7.28 4.66
CA SER A 73 -3.85 -6.15 3.72
C SER A 73 -4.40 -4.92 4.41
N ALA A 74 -3.82 -3.75 4.17
CA ALA A 74 -4.33 -2.48 4.69
C ALA A 74 -4.28 -1.43 3.58
N MET A 75 -5.19 -0.48 3.63
CA MET A 75 -5.06 0.76 2.86
C MET A 75 -4.51 1.83 3.79
N GLU A 76 -3.33 2.34 3.48
CA GLU A 76 -2.84 3.56 4.11
C GLU A 76 -3.62 4.75 3.57
N SER A 77 -3.94 5.69 4.45
CA SER A 77 -4.50 6.98 4.05
C SER A 77 -3.43 7.74 3.28
N CYS A 78 -3.47 7.65 1.96
CA CYS A 78 -2.68 8.50 1.08
C CYS A 78 -3.55 9.71 0.70
N PRO A 79 -3.25 10.92 1.20
CA PRO A 79 -3.84 12.12 0.63
C PRO A 79 -3.48 12.16 -0.86
N THR A 80 -4.52 12.19 -1.70
CA THR A 80 -4.47 11.97 -3.15
C THR A 80 -3.57 12.97 -3.86
N TYR A 81 -2.64 12.55 -4.72
CA TYR A 81 -1.83 13.40 -5.62
C TYR A 81 -2.65 14.14 -6.69
N GLN A 82 -3.71 14.84 -6.30
CA GLN A 82 -4.45 15.71 -7.19
C GLN A 82 -3.66 17.02 -7.34
N PRO A 83 -3.38 17.46 -8.58
CA PRO A 83 -2.71 18.71 -8.82
C PRO A 83 -3.58 19.86 -8.31
N TRP A 84 -3.02 20.69 -7.43
CA TRP A 84 -3.58 21.99 -7.12
C TRP A 84 -2.90 23.03 -8.01
N HIS A 85 -3.69 23.89 -8.65
CA HIS A 85 -3.15 24.97 -9.48
C HIS A 85 -3.02 26.25 -8.66
N ASP A 86 -1.79 26.75 -8.53
CA ASP A 86 -1.56 28.10 -8.05
C ASP A 86 -2.11 29.10 -9.07
N LYS A 87 -3.07 29.93 -8.65
CA LYS A 87 -3.74 30.93 -9.50
C LYS A 87 -2.79 32.00 -10.02
N LYS A 88 -1.63 32.21 -9.38
CA LYS A 88 -0.64 33.22 -9.80
C LYS A 88 0.35 32.68 -10.83
N THR A 89 0.75 31.42 -10.69
CA THR A 89 1.84 30.83 -11.49
C THR A 89 1.34 29.82 -12.52
N GLN A 90 0.07 29.39 -12.45
CA GLN A 90 -0.56 28.30 -13.23
C GLN A 90 0.17 26.95 -13.16
N HIS A 91 1.26 26.85 -12.41
CA HIS A 91 2.02 25.62 -12.24
C HIS A 91 1.29 24.67 -11.27
N PRO A 92 1.13 23.40 -11.64
CA PRO A 92 0.53 22.40 -10.76
C PRO A 92 1.50 22.05 -9.64
N LEU A 93 1.05 22.22 -8.40
CA LEU A 93 1.77 21.85 -7.19
C LEU A 93 1.06 20.67 -6.51
N PRO A 94 1.80 19.75 -5.85
CA PRO A 94 1.20 18.79 -4.93
C PRO A 94 0.56 19.56 -3.76
N ASP A 95 -0.59 19.09 -3.27
CA ASP A 95 -1.31 19.74 -2.17
C ASP A 95 -0.44 19.77 -0.89
N ALA A 96 -0.53 20.84 -0.10
CA ALA A 96 0.45 21.21 0.94
C ALA A 96 0.62 20.19 2.08
N GLY A 97 -0.24 19.17 2.16
CA GLY A 97 -0.16 18.04 3.09
C GLY A 97 0.54 16.79 2.55
N GLN A 98 1.05 16.81 1.31
CA GLN A 98 1.52 15.60 0.61
C GLN A 98 3.04 15.63 0.43
N ARG A 99 3.75 15.40 1.53
CA ARG A 99 5.13 14.95 1.43
C ARG A 99 5.08 13.46 1.15
N VAL A 100 5.63 13.05 0.02
CA VAL A 100 5.96 11.63 -0.17
C VAL A 100 6.90 11.27 0.96
N HIS A 101 6.56 10.28 1.77
CA HIS A 101 7.50 9.78 2.77
C HIS A 101 8.75 9.31 2.03
N ASP A 102 9.84 10.04 2.24
CA ASP A 102 11.18 9.64 1.83
C ASP A 102 11.72 8.75 2.95
N ASP A 103 11.43 7.44 2.87
CA ASP A 103 12.18 6.41 3.59
C ASP A 103 13.45 6.05 2.81
#